data_AF-A0A9D9T4N6-F1
#
_entry.id   AF-A0A9D9T4N6-F1
#
_cell.length_a   1.000
_cell.length_b   1.000
_cell.length_c   1.000
_cell.angle_alpha   90.00
_cell.angle_beta   90.00
_cell.angle_gamma   90.00
#
_symmetry.space_group_name_H-M   'P 1'
#
loop_
_entity.id
_entity.type
_entity.pdbx_description
1 polymer ?
#
loop_
_entity_poly.entity_id
_entity_poly.type
_entity_poly.pdbx_seq_one_letter_code
_entity_poly.pdbx_strand_id
1 'polypeptide(L)'
;MLSEAISIWNELISNKELIREGLKVLVSYKEAKFSLSKLSEGERSILYIIGQCLFTLKNSIIIIDEPDIHIHKSILPELFDKIESKRKDCAFIYITHDIDFITSRIAEKYVIKEFNRANDSGNDDRWEILKIEENDDIPEDILNLIVGSRKPILFVEGEKGKNSLDRIYQSVYPEFKVILSGNCAEVIKLTKAGRKLEEHHRLKCFGLIDADGRTQMELDKLKEKSIHALPVAIIENLFLYPEIAEKLYQITGVTEFNEKVFVVKAIKWLNVDLDWQTKTAKDKTRYFLDSQINKLNKKTDFEINPIEIDIKNILDETTSQWDNVMSEDDSIEKLMKLLKLNRYKHFLSAFAKEIGLQNQNALELRIIQNSDKLSEVLKGNLPKIY
;
A
#
# COMPACT_ATOMS: atom_id res chain seq x y z
N MET A 1 -2.85 27.22 -34.64
CA MET A 1 -1.64 26.39 -34.61
C MET A 1 -0.54 27.02 -33.75
N LEU A 2 0.34 27.90 -34.25
CA LEU A 2 1.45 28.43 -33.41
C LEU A 2 0.98 29.27 -32.21
N SER A 3 0.02 30.17 -32.40
CA SER A 3 -0.53 30.97 -31.30
C SER A 3 -1.23 30.11 -30.24
N GLU A 4 -1.84 29.00 -30.66
CA GLU A 4 -2.47 28.04 -29.75
C GLU A 4 -1.42 27.24 -28.98
N ALA A 5 -0.33 26.83 -29.63
CA ALA A 5 0.77 26.15 -28.96
C ALA A 5 1.39 27.02 -27.85
N ILE A 6 1.55 28.32 -28.13
CA ILE A 6 2.02 29.32 -27.15
C ILE A 6 1.01 29.45 -26.00
N SER A 7 -0.30 29.54 -26.30
CA SER A 7 -1.35 29.63 -25.28
C SER A 7 -1.31 28.44 -24.32
N ILE A 8 -1.30 27.21 -24.86
CA ILE A 8 -1.28 25.99 -24.05
C ILE A 8 -0.03 25.96 -23.16
N TRP A 9 1.14 26.29 -23.71
CA TRP A 9 2.37 26.29 -22.92
C TRP A 9 2.33 27.33 -21.79
N ASN A 10 1.84 28.55 -22.07
CA ASN A 10 1.74 29.63 -21.08
C ASN A 10 0.72 29.33 -19.97
N GLU A 11 -0.32 28.56 -20.27
CA GLU A 11 -1.29 28.10 -19.26
C GLU A 11 -0.68 27.05 -18.32
N LEU A 12 0.25 26.22 -18.80
CA LEU A 12 0.87 25.12 -18.03
C LEU A 12 2.06 25.59 -17.18
N ILE A 13 2.82 26.59 -17.65
CA ILE A 13 4.04 27.07 -17.00
C ILE A 13 3.77 28.41 -16.30
N SER A 14 3.77 28.41 -14.97
CA SER A 14 3.41 29.60 -14.16
C SER A 14 4.50 30.65 -14.04
N ASN A 15 5.78 30.27 -14.16
CA ASN A 15 6.91 31.15 -13.85
C ASN A 15 7.48 31.88 -15.07
N LYS A 16 7.17 31.42 -16.29
CA LYS A 16 7.73 31.92 -17.56
C LYS A 16 6.62 32.04 -18.58
N GLU A 17 6.81 32.89 -19.58
CA GLU A 17 5.84 33.09 -20.66
C GLU A 17 6.51 33.05 -22.02
N LEU A 18 5.95 32.30 -22.98
CA LEU A 18 6.30 32.39 -24.38
C LEU A 18 5.63 33.60 -25.03
N ILE A 19 6.44 34.48 -25.61
CA ILE A 19 6.00 35.68 -26.31
C ILE A 19 6.41 35.58 -27.76
N ARG A 20 5.51 36.01 -28.66
CA ARG A 20 5.79 36.09 -30.10
C ARG A 20 6.19 37.50 -30.50
N GLU A 21 7.37 37.64 -31.11
CA GLU A 21 7.85 38.87 -31.74
C GLU A 21 8.10 38.61 -33.23
N GLY A 22 7.08 38.91 -34.06
CA GLY A 22 7.10 38.62 -35.50
C GLY A 22 7.17 37.12 -35.78
N LEU A 23 8.31 36.67 -36.31
CA LEU A 23 8.61 35.26 -36.60
C LEU A 23 9.38 34.55 -35.48
N LYS A 24 9.80 35.28 -34.43
CA LYS A 24 10.55 34.71 -33.30
C LYS A 24 9.61 34.43 -32.14
N VAL A 25 9.86 33.31 -31.46
CA VAL A 25 9.27 33.01 -30.16
C VAL A 25 10.38 33.15 -29.12
N LEU A 26 10.12 33.95 -28.10
CA LEU A 26 11.03 34.24 -26.99
C LEU A 26 10.40 33.81 -25.68
N VAL A 27 11.24 33.60 -24.67
CA VAL A 27 10.81 33.31 -23.30
C VAL A 27 10.97 34.57 -22.46
N SER A 28 9.90 35.00 -21.81
CA SER A 28 9.89 36.08 -20.82
C SER A 28 9.99 35.49 -19.41
N TYR A 29 10.93 35.99 -18.63
CA TYR A 29 11.11 35.65 -17.22
C TYR A 29 11.62 36.86 -16.45
N LYS A 30 10.87 37.32 -15.43
CA LYS A 30 11.21 38.51 -14.63
C LYS A 30 11.61 39.70 -15.50
N GLU A 31 10.77 40.03 -16.49
CA GLU A 31 10.95 41.13 -17.46
C GLU A 31 12.13 40.98 -18.46
N ALA A 32 12.95 39.94 -18.32
CA ALA A 32 14.03 39.63 -19.26
C ALA A 32 13.56 38.65 -20.34
N LYS A 33 14.05 38.85 -21.57
CA LYS A 33 13.72 38.03 -22.75
C LYS A 33 14.89 37.13 -23.14
N PHE A 34 14.62 35.85 -23.31
CA PHE A 34 15.60 34.83 -23.62
C PHE A 34 15.21 34.02 -24.86
N SER A 35 16.20 33.39 -25.48
CA SER A 35 15.97 32.37 -26.52
C SER A 35 15.35 31.10 -25.92
N LEU A 36 14.56 30.38 -26.71
CA LEU A 36 14.04 29.04 -26.37
C LEU A 36 15.14 28.04 -25.94
N SER A 37 16.39 28.27 -26.37
CA SER A 37 17.55 27.47 -25.94
C SER A 37 17.83 27.52 -24.43
N LYS A 38 17.26 28.50 -23.71
CA LYS A 38 17.39 28.66 -22.25
C LYS A 38 16.28 27.97 -21.44
N LEU A 39 15.31 27.35 -22.11
CA LEU A 39 14.30 26.53 -21.44
C LEU A 39 14.95 25.29 -20.81
N SER A 40 14.41 24.84 -19.69
CA SER A 40 14.78 23.54 -19.11
C SER A 40 14.40 22.41 -20.08
N GLU A 41 14.95 21.23 -19.85
CA GLU A 41 14.65 20.05 -20.67
C GLU A 41 13.14 19.75 -20.69
N GLY A 42 12.49 19.72 -19.53
CA GLY A 42 11.05 19.51 -19.44
C GLY A 42 10.21 20.61 -20.11
N GLU A 43 10.60 21.88 -19.97
CA GLU A 43 9.92 22.99 -20.64
C GLU A 43 10.00 22.88 -22.17
N ARG A 44 11.14 22.41 -22.68
CA ARG A 44 11.33 22.14 -24.12
C ARG A 44 10.51 20.94 -24.57
N SER A 45 10.50 19.86 -23.78
CA SER A 45 9.69 18.66 -24.08
C SER A 45 8.21 19.01 -24.17
N ILE A 46 7.67 19.80 -23.23
CA ILE A 46 6.27 20.26 -23.26
C ILE A 46 5.99 21.03 -24.56
N LEU A 47 6.83 22.02 -24.91
CA LEU A 47 6.66 22.79 -26.14
C LEU A 47 6.72 21.90 -27.39
N TYR A 48 7.63 20.94 -27.40
CA TYR A 48 7.80 19.99 -28.50
C TYR A 48 6.57 19.10 -28.68
N ILE A 49 6.06 18.51 -27.60
CA ILE A 49 4.86 17.65 -27.62
C ILE A 49 3.65 18.43 -28.11
N ILE A 50 3.41 19.65 -27.59
CA ILE A 50 2.32 20.51 -28.04
C ILE A 50 2.45 20.79 -29.54
N GLY A 51 3.66 21.15 -30.00
CA GLY A 51 3.94 21.39 -31.40
C GLY A 51 3.64 20.17 -32.28
N GLN A 52 4.20 19.00 -31.95
CA GLN A 52 3.99 17.80 -32.75
C GLN A 52 2.51 17.41 -32.82
N CYS A 53 1.81 17.42 -31.68
CA CYS A 53 0.41 17.02 -31.64
C CYS A 53 -0.50 18.02 -32.36
N LEU A 54 -0.31 19.33 -32.16
CA LEU A 54 -1.16 20.31 -32.82
C LEU A 54 -0.94 20.32 -34.34
N PHE A 55 0.30 20.19 -34.82
CA PHE A 55 0.63 20.28 -36.25
C PHE A 55 0.46 18.97 -37.03
N THR A 56 0.05 17.88 -36.36
CA THR A 56 -0.29 16.61 -37.02
C THR A 56 -1.49 16.77 -37.97
N LEU A 57 -1.52 15.99 -39.05
CA LEU A 57 -2.64 15.98 -40.00
C LEU A 57 -3.97 15.62 -39.34
N LYS A 58 -5.08 16.04 -39.96
CA LYS A 58 -6.42 15.69 -39.47
C LYS A 58 -6.68 14.18 -39.59
N ASN A 59 -7.55 13.64 -38.73
CA ASN A 59 -7.96 12.23 -38.75
C ASN A 59 -6.77 11.25 -38.65
N SER A 60 -5.73 11.63 -37.89
CA SER A 60 -4.54 10.80 -37.68
C SER A 60 -4.61 10.06 -36.35
N ILE A 61 -3.80 9.01 -36.23
CA ILE A 61 -3.52 8.36 -34.95
C ILE A 61 -2.21 8.94 -34.41
N ILE A 62 -2.23 9.47 -33.19
CA ILE A 62 -1.07 10.01 -32.49
C ILE A 62 -0.67 8.99 -31.43
N ILE A 63 0.51 8.39 -31.61
CA ILE A 63 1.08 7.43 -30.67
C ILE A 63 2.17 8.15 -29.87
N ILE A 64 2.04 8.11 -28.55
CA ILE A 64 2.97 8.75 -27.62
C ILE A 64 3.54 7.67 -26.71
N ASP A 65 4.83 7.40 -26.90
CA ASP A 65 5.60 6.47 -26.11
C ASP A 65 6.33 7.23 -24.99
N GLU A 66 6.11 6.81 -23.75
CA GLU A 66 6.61 7.40 -22.50
C GLU A 66 6.33 8.92 -22.40
N PRO A 67 5.05 9.32 -22.29
CA PRO A 67 4.61 10.72 -22.20
C PRO A 67 5.24 11.51 -21.04
N ASP A 68 5.72 10.82 -20.01
CA ASP A 68 6.30 11.37 -18.79
C ASP A 68 7.79 11.72 -18.89
N ILE A 69 8.47 11.35 -19.98
CA ILE A 69 9.90 11.59 -20.15
C ILE A 69 10.24 13.10 -20.03
N HIS A 70 11.08 13.42 -19.05
CA HIS A 70 11.54 14.78 -18.68
C HIS A 70 10.44 15.75 -18.21
N ILE A 71 9.20 15.31 -18.04
CA ILE A 71 8.08 16.16 -17.63
C ILE A 71 7.67 15.80 -16.21
N HIS A 72 7.42 16.83 -15.40
CA HIS A 72 6.94 16.60 -14.04
C HIS A 72 5.52 16.03 -14.05
N LYS A 73 5.28 14.95 -13.29
CA LYS A 73 4.00 14.21 -13.26
C LYS A 73 2.76 15.08 -13.04
N SER A 74 2.90 16.15 -12.25
CA SER A 74 1.77 17.07 -11.97
C SER A 74 1.26 17.84 -13.20
N ILE A 75 2.08 17.98 -14.25
CA ILE A 75 1.75 18.72 -15.47
C ILE A 75 1.13 17.80 -16.52
N LEU A 76 1.48 16.50 -16.51
CA LEU A 76 1.11 15.56 -17.56
C LEU A 76 -0.39 15.45 -17.83
N PRO A 77 -1.27 15.28 -16.82
CA PRO A 77 -2.70 15.17 -17.08
C PRO A 77 -3.24 16.42 -17.77
N GLU A 78 -2.90 17.60 -17.25
CA GLU A 78 -3.39 18.87 -17.79
C GLU A 78 -2.84 19.14 -19.21
N LEU A 79 -1.57 18.80 -19.47
CA LEU A 79 -0.96 18.93 -20.80
C LEU A 79 -1.75 18.14 -21.84
N PHE A 80 -2.01 16.86 -21.57
CA PHE A 80 -2.69 16.00 -22.52
C PHE A 80 -4.20 16.30 -22.60
N ASP A 81 -4.85 16.70 -21.52
CA ASP A 81 -6.23 17.21 -21.56
C ASP A 81 -6.37 18.40 -22.53
N LYS A 82 -5.44 19.36 -22.44
CA LYS A 82 -5.45 20.53 -23.34
C LYS A 82 -5.20 20.11 -24.79
N ILE A 83 -4.21 19.24 -25.06
CA ILE A 83 -3.90 18.78 -26.42
C ILE A 83 -5.09 18.01 -27.03
N GLU A 84 -5.63 17.02 -26.32
CA GLU A 84 -6.78 16.22 -26.74
C GLU A 84 -8.00 17.09 -27.01
N SER A 85 -8.25 18.10 -26.17
CA SER A 85 -9.37 19.05 -26.36
C SER A 85 -9.29 19.84 -27.67
N LYS A 86 -8.07 20.10 -28.16
CA LYS A 86 -7.81 20.81 -29.42
C LYS A 86 -7.78 19.88 -30.62
N ARG A 87 -7.49 18.60 -30.42
CA ARG A 87 -7.34 17.58 -31.47
C ARG A 87 -8.36 16.45 -31.34
N LYS A 88 -9.63 16.80 -31.14
CA LYS A 88 -10.75 15.84 -31.11
C LYS A 88 -10.93 15.06 -32.42
N ASP A 89 -10.29 15.52 -33.49
CA ASP A 89 -10.26 14.85 -34.79
C ASP A 89 -9.23 13.71 -34.87
N CYS A 90 -8.36 13.54 -33.88
CA CYS A 90 -7.36 12.47 -33.83
C CYS A 90 -7.68 11.44 -32.76
N ALA A 91 -7.16 10.22 -32.95
CA ALA A 91 -7.12 9.20 -31.92
C ALA A 91 -5.76 9.23 -31.21
N PHE A 92 -5.76 9.11 -29.89
CA PHE A 92 -4.54 9.10 -29.08
C PHE A 92 -4.29 7.70 -28.52
N ILE A 93 -3.05 7.23 -28.64
CA ILE A 93 -2.57 6.00 -28.02
C ILE A 93 -1.38 6.36 -27.15
N TYR A 94 -1.49 6.10 -25.85
CA TYR A 94 -0.43 6.33 -24.87
C TYR A 94 0.20 4.99 -24.48
N ILE A 95 1.52 4.93 -24.51
CA ILE A 95 2.30 3.79 -24.02
C ILE A 95 3.11 4.33 -22.84
N THR A 96 2.84 3.83 -21.64
CA THR A 96 3.53 4.29 -20.43
C THR A 96 3.54 3.20 -19.37
N HIS A 97 4.49 3.30 -18.45
CA HIS A 97 4.50 2.55 -17.20
C HIS A 97 4.01 3.38 -16.00
N ASP A 98 3.63 4.65 -16.21
CA ASP A 98 3.16 5.53 -15.15
C ASP A 98 1.67 5.30 -14.83
N ILE A 99 1.43 4.60 -13.73
CA ILE A 99 0.09 4.29 -13.23
C ILE A 99 -0.70 5.55 -12.88
N ASP A 100 -0.03 6.59 -12.38
CA ASP A 100 -0.71 7.85 -12.03
C ASP A 100 -1.27 8.51 -13.30
N PHE A 101 -0.48 8.51 -14.38
CA PHE A 101 -0.93 9.01 -15.68
C PHE A 101 -2.04 8.14 -16.25
N ILE A 102 -1.89 6.81 -16.26
CA ILE A 102 -2.93 5.87 -16.73
C ILE A 102 -4.26 6.13 -16.00
N THR A 103 -4.22 6.26 -14.68
CA THR A 103 -5.40 6.50 -13.85
C THR A 103 -6.03 7.87 -14.13
N SER A 104 -5.23 8.87 -14.50
CA SER A 104 -5.74 10.20 -14.87
C SER A 104 -6.50 10.27 -16.20
N ARG A 105 -6.36 9.25 -17.07
CA ARG A 105 -6.97 9.22 -18.40
C ARG A 105 -8.31 8.51 -18.36
N ILE A 106 -9.29 9.11 -19.04
CA ILE A 106 -10.59 8.48 -19.35
C ILE A 106 -10.43 7.83 -20.74
N ALA A 107 -9.98 6.59 -20.77
CA ALA A 107 -9.68 5.86 -22.00
C ALA A 107 -9.80 4.35 -21.78
N GLU A 108 -9.90 3.58 -22.86
CA GLU A 108 -9.73 2.13 -22.77
C GLU A 108 -8.30 1.79 -22.35
N LYS A 109 -8.16 0.92 -21.34
CA LYS A 109 -6.87 0.56 -20.75
C LYS A 109 -6.49 -0.84 -21.17
N TYR A 110 -5.21 -1.00 -21.51
CA TYR A 110 -4.65 -2.27 -21.97
C TYR A 110 -3.34 -2.54 -21.24
N VAL A 111 -3.08 -3.81 -20.96
CA VAL A 111 -1.82 -4.28 -20.39
C VAL A 111 -1.15 -5.24 -21.34
N ILE A 112 0.18 -5.15 -21.40
CA ILE A 112 1.01 -6.19 -21.99
C ILE A 112 1.19 -7.31 -20.97
N LYS A 113 0.53 -8.45 -21.18
CA LYS A 113 0.62 -9.63 -20.31
C LYS A 113 1.91 -10.39 -20.55
N GLU A 114 2.24 -10.68 -21.80
CA GLU A 114 3.43 -11.44 -22.17
C GLU A 114 4.04 -10.90 -23.47
N PHE A 115 5.37 -10.97 -23.53
CA PHE A 115 6.13 -10.72 -24.74
C PHE A 115 6.93 -11.98 -25.09
N ASN A 116 6.57 -12.58 -26.22
CA ASN A 116 7.23 -13.76 -26.74
C ASN A 116 8.12 -13.33 -27.90
N ARG A 117 9.42 -13.20 -27.61
CA ARG A 117 10.43 -12.88 -28.61
C ARG A 117 10.59 -14.05 -29.56
N ALA A 118 10.63 -13.78 -30.85
CA ALA A 118 10.98 -14.77 -31.84
C ALA A 118 12.38 -15.33 -31.59
N ASN A 119 12.53 -16.65 -31.78
CA ASN A 119 13.83 -17.27 -31.90
C ASN A 119 14.42 -17.04 -33.30
N ASP A 120 15.74 -17.22 -33.43
CA ASP A 120 16.49 -17.07 -34.70
C ASP A 120 15.96 -17.97 -35.84
N SER A 121 15.03 -18.87 -35.53
CA SER A 121 14.33 -19.78 -36.45
C SER A 121 13.21 -19.12 -37.28
N GLY A 122 12.98 -17.81 -37.16
CA GLY A 122 12.15 -17.04 -38.11
C GLY A 122 10.67 -16.90 -37.78
N ASN A 123 10.28 -16.96 -36.50
CA ASN A 123 8.95 -16.50 -36.10
C ASN A 123 8.93 -14.96 -35.97
N ASP A 124 7.73 -14.36 -35.91
CA ASP A 124 7.57 -12.95 -35.55
C ASP A 124 7.46 -12.80 -34.02
N ASP A 125 7.88 -11.64 -33.51
CA ASP A 125 7.65 -11.24 -32.13
C ASP A 125 6.14 -11.18 -31.85
N ARG A 126 5.71 -11.72 -30.71
CA ARG A 126 4.29 -11.75 -30.32
C ARG A 126 4.06 -11.09 -28.96
N TRP A 127 3.08 -10.20 -28.93
CA TRP A 127 2.59 -9.56 -27.72
C TRP A 127 1.22 -10.15 -27.36
N GLU A 128 1.07 -10.61 -26.14
CA GLU A 128 -0.25 -10.88 -25.55
C GLU A 128 -0.71 -9.60 -24.84
N ILE A 129 -1.72 -8.94 -25.41
CA ILE A 129 -2.30 -7.71 -24.87
C ILE A 129 -3.70 -8.03 -24.34
N LEU A 130 -3.96 -7.60 -23.10
CA LEU A 130 -5.26 -7.77 -22.46
C LEU A 130 -5.91 -6.40 -22.24
N LYS A 131 -7.21 -6.33 -22.52
CA LYS A 131 -8.03 -5.19 -22.09
C LYS A 131 -8.25 -5.30 -20.58
N ILE A 132 -8.07 -4.19 -19.88
CA ILE A 132 -8.41 -4.07 -18.47
C ILE A 132 -9.89 -3.70 -18.41
N GLU A 133 -10.72 -4.61 -17.94
CA GLU A 133 -12.13 -4.33 -17.67
C GLU A 133 -12.27 -3.64 -16.31
N GLU A 134 -13.20 -2.69 -16.23
CA GLU A 134 -13.56 -2.07 -14.95
C GLU A 134 -14.07 -3.13 -13.97
N ASN A 135 -13.72 -2.97 -12.70
CA ASN A 135 -14.08 -3.92 -11.67
C ASN A 135 -14.63 -3.17 -10.44
N ASP A 136 -15.93 -3.30 -10.20
CA ASP A 136 -16.60 -2.63 -9.07
C ASP A 136 -16.05 -3.09 -7.69
N ASP A 137 -15.44 -4.28 -7.61
CA ASP A 137 -14.86 -4.79 -6.36
C ASP A 137 -13.48 -4.17 -6.06
N ILE A 138 -12.77 -3.64 -7.06
CA ILE A 138 -11.36 -3.18 -6.94
C ILE A 138 -11.23 -1.73 -7.44
N PRO A 139 -10.77 -0.80 -6.60
CA PRO A 139 -10.46 0.56 -7.03
C PRO A 139 -9.51 0.58 -8.23
N GLU A 140 -9.76 1.47 -9.19
CA GLU A 140 -9.03 1.50 -10.47
C GLU A 140 -7.51 1.68 -10.29
N ASP A 141 -7.07 2.50 -9.34
CA ASP A 141 -5.65 2.70 -9.03
C ASP A 141 -4.99 1.39 -8.55
N ILE A 142 -5.69 0.62 -7.73
CA ILE A 142 -5.26 -0.69 -7.26
C ILE A 142 -5.28 -1.72 -8.40
N LEU A 143 -6.31 -1.71 -9.25
CA LEU A 143 -6.39 -2.60 -10.41
C LEU A 143 -5.20 -2.39 -11.35
N ASN A 144 -4.89 -1.12 -11.68
CA ASN A 144 -3.75 -0.76 -12.50
C ASN A 144 -2.41 -1.19 -11.85
N LEU A 145 -2.28 -1.06 -10.52
CA LEU A 145 -1.12 -1.56 -9.76
C LEU A 145 -0.98 -3.08 -9.80
N ILE A 146 -2.09 -3.81 -9.63
CA ILE A 146 -2.11 -5.27 -9.74
C ILE A 146 -1.62 -5.63 -11.13
N VAL A 147 -2.32 -5.16 -12.17
CA VAL A 147 -2.11 -5.59 -13.55
C VAL A 147 -0.73 -5.19 -14.09
N GLY A 148 -0.22 -4.01 -13.71
CA GLY A 148 1.11 -3.54 -14.10
C GLY A 148 2.28 -4.17 -13.33
N SER A 149 2.02 -4.89 -12.23
CA SER A 149 3.09 -5.47 -11.43
C SER A 149 3.76 -6.65 -12.12
N ARG A 150 5.08 -6.80 -11.90
CA ARG A 150 5.84 -8.01 -12.26
C ARG A 150 6.02 -8.99 -11.10
N LYS A 151 5.63 -8.58 -9.89
CA LYS A 151 5.68 -9.39 -8.67
C LYS A 151 4.26 -9.73 -8.23
N PRO A 152 4.04 -10.88 -7.56
CA PRO A 152 2.78 -11.12 -6.86
C PRO A 152 2.47 -9.98 -5.88
N ILE A 153 1.19 -9.72 -5.67
CA ILE A 153 0.71 -8.64 -4.83
C ILE A 153 0.48 -9.16 -3.41
N LEU A 154 0.96 -8.41 -2.41
CA LEU A 154 0.66 -8.63 -1.01
C LEU A 154 -0.06 -7.40 -0.46
N PHE A 155 -1.36 -7.54 -0.22
CA PHE A 155 -2.16 -6.54 0.49
C PHE A 155 -1.90 -6.64 1.98
N VAL A 156 -1.59 -5.51 2.62
CA VAL A 156 -1.34 -5.43 4.06
C VAL A 156 -2.13 -4.30 4.68
N GLU A 157 -2.38 -4.41 5.99
CA GLU A 157 -3.04 -3.35 6.75
C GLU A 157 -2.14 -2.10 6.88
N GLY A 158 -2.77 -0.93 6.91
CA GLY A 158 -2.13 0.38 6.99
C GLY A 158 -2.64 1.36 5.94
N GLU A 159 -2.48 2.67 6.20
CA GLU A 159 -2.84 3.73 5.25
C GLU A 159 -1.61 4.22 4.48
N LYS A 160 -1.81 4.64 3.22
CA LYS A 160 -0.76 5.28 2.42
C LYS A 160 -0.32 6.60 3.09
N GLY A 161 0.94 6.66 3.54
CA GLY A 161 1.53 7.84 4.15
C GLY A 161 1.46 7.87 5.69
N LYS A 162 2.44 8.56 6.30
CA LYS A 162 2.90 8.50 7.70
C LYS A 162 3.68 7.22 8.03
N ASN A 163 4.97 7.36 8.36
CA ASN A 163 5.88 6.42 9.06
C ASN A 163 5.32 5.00 9.28
N SER A 164 5.00 4.33 8.19
CA SER A 164 4.24 3.09 8.24
C SER A 164 5.19 1.92 8.41
N LEU A 165 4.70 0.88 9.09
CA LEU A 165 5.39 -0.41 9.19
C LEU A 165 5.41 -1.15 7.84
N ASP A 166 4.88 -0.55 6.77
CA ASP A 166 4.89 -1.04 5.39
C ASP A 166 6.29 -1.30 4.84
N ARG A 167 7.25 -0.42 5.18
CA ARG A 167 8.67 -0.60 4.84
C ARG A 167 9.23 -1.89 5.43
N ILE A 168 8.71 -2.31 6.58
CA ILE A 168 9.08 -3.58 7.19
C ILE A 168 8.59 -4.73 6.30
N TYR A 169 7.31 -4.74 5.94
CA TYR A 169 6.76 -5.77 5.06
C TYR A 169 7.46 -5.81 3.70
N GLN A 170 7.73 -4.65 3.10
CA GLN A 170 8.45 -4.57 1.82
C GLN A 170 9.88 -5.11 1.91
N SER A 171 10.54 -4.97 3.08
CA SER A 171 11.88 -5.51 3.35
C SER A 171 11.85 -7.02 3.64
N VAL A 172 10.81 -7.51 4.32
CA VAL A 172 10.64 -8.93 4.67
C VAL A 172 10.20 -9.78 3.46
N TYR A 173 9.35 -9.19 2.62
CA TYR A 173 8.73 -9.81 1.44
C TYR A 173 9.19 -9.12 0.13
N PRO A 174 10.49 -9.07 -0.16
CA PRO A 174 11.01 -8.40 -1.36
C PRO A 174 10.54 -9.05 -2.67
N GLU A 175 10.10 -10.31 -2.62
CA GLU A 175 9.52 -11.05 -3.73
C GLU A 175 8.09 -10.59 -4.09
N PHE A 176 7.42 -9.83 -3.20
CA PHE A 176 6.10 -9.26 -3.42
C PHE A 176 6.15 -7.76 -3.72
N LYS A 177 5.12 -7.27 -4.41
CA LYS A 177 4.74 -5.87 -4.38
C LYS A 177 3.78 -5.66 -3.22
N VAL A 178 4.24 -4.99 -2.17
CA VAL A 178 3.43 -4.73 -0.98
C VAL A 178 2.54 -3.50 -1.23
N ILE A 179 1.24 -3.63 -0.93
CA ILE A 179 0.25 -2.57 -1.07
C ILE A 179 -0.47 -2.39 0.26
N LEU A 180 -0.41 -1.19 0.82
CA LEU A 180 -1.20 -0.79 1.99
C LEU A 180 -2.65 -0.55 1.56
N SER A 181 -3.57 -1.25 2.23
CA SER A 181 -4.98 -1.32 1.82
C SER A 181 -5.96 -0.81 2.87
N GLY A 182 -5.51 -0.08 3.88
CA GLY A 182 -6.36 0.40 4.96
C GLY A 182 -6.52 -0.64 6.06
N ASN A 183 -7.74 -1.05 6.36
CA ASN A 183 -8.03 -1.96 7.47
C ASN A 183 -8.11 -3.43 7.01
N CYS A 184 -8.16 -4.36 7.97
CA CYS A 184 -8.34 -5.79 7.75
C CYS A 184 -9.48 -6.15 6.77
N ALA A 185 -10.63 -5.47 6.87
CA ALA A 185 -11.78 -5.75 6.00
C ALA A 185 -11.47 -5.45 4.52
N GLU A 186 -10.77 -4.35 4.25
CA GLU A 186 -10.38 -3.96 2.90
C GLU A 186 -9.27 -4.88 2.35
N VAL A 187 -8.29 -5.29 3.17
CA VAL A 187 -7.30 -6.32 2.78
C VAL A 187 -8.00 -7.62 2.37
N ILE A 188 -8.97 -8.09 3.15
CA ILE A 188 -9.75 -9.30 2.85
C ILE A 188 -10.52 -9.13 1.53
N LYS A 189 -11.18 -7.98 1.33
CA LYS A 189 -11.97 -7.67 0.13
C LYS A 189 -11.08 -7.67 -1.12
N LEU A 190 -10.01 -6.88 -1.11
CA LEU A 190 -9.08 -6.76 -2.24
C LEU A 190 -8.37 -8.07 -2.55
N THR A 191 -7.97 -8.83 -1.53
CA THR A 191 -7.36 -10.15 -1.76
C THR A 191 -8.34 -11.07 -2.49
N LYS A 192 -9.59 -11.19 -2.02
CA LYS A 192 -10.60 -12.04 -2.67
C LYS A 192 -10.90 -11.58 -4.10
N ALA A 193 -11.02 -10.29 -4.33
CA ALA A 193 -11.28 -9.75 -5.65
C ALA A 193 -10.09 -9.98 -6.60
N GLY A 194 -8.86 -9.73 -6.14
CA GLY A 194 -7.62 -9.99 -6.88
C GLY A 194 -7.44 -11.47 -7.21
N ARG A 195 -7.79 -12.38 -6.30
CA ARG A 195 -7.77 -13.84 -6.55
C ARG A 195 -8.70 -14.25 -7.70
N LYS A 196 -9.84 -13.57 -7.91
CA LYS A 196 -10.72 -13.83 -9.07
C LYS A 196 -10.08 -13.37 -10.39
N LEU A 197 -9.25 -12.33 -10.35
CA LEU A 197 -8.54 -11.82 -11.54
C LEU A 197 -7.44 -12.78 -12.04
N GLU A 198 -6.96 -13.71 -11.20
CA GLU A 198 -5.93 -14.68 -11.57
C GLU A 198 -6.34 -15.59 -12.74
N GLU A 199 -7.64 -15.78 -12.97
CA GLU A 199 -8.12 -16.53 -14.13
C GLU A 199 -7.72 -15.86 -15.46
N HIS A 200 -7.51 -14.54 -15.45
CA HIS A 200 -7.24 -13.73 -16.63
C HIS A 200 -5.80 -13.18 -16.64
N HIS A 201 -5.14 -13.11 -15.49
CA HIS A 201 -3.81 -12.54 -15.33
C HIS A 201 -2.82 -13.46 -14.61
N ARG A 202 -1.53 -13.35 -14.94
CA ARG A 202 -0.45 -14.15 -14.35
C ARG A 202 -0.17 -13.87 -12.85
N LEU A 203 -0.81 -12.86 -12.27
CA LEU A 203 -0.38 -12.23 -11.02
C LEU A 203 -1.20 -12.73 -9.85
N LYS A 204 -0.51 -13.37 -8.90
CA LYS A 204 -1.13 -13.86 -7.68
C LYS A 204 -1.32 -12.76 -6.66
N CYS A 205 -2.48 -12.75 -6.00
CA CYS A 205 -2.80 -11.80 -4.93
C CYS A 205 -2.93 -12.50 -3.58
N PHE A 206 -2.33 -11.92 -2.54
CA PHE A 206 -2.35 -12.43 -1.17
C PHE A 206 -2.68 -11.30 -0.19
N GLY A 207 -3.20 -11.68 0.98
CA GLY A 207 -3.46 -10.76 2.08
C GLY A 207 -2.61 -11.12 3.29
N LEU A 208 -2.14 -10.12 4.04
CA LEU A 208 -1.58 -10.29 5.37
C LEU A 208 -2.25 -9.31 6.34
N ILE A 209 -2.89 -9.87 7.37
CA ILE A 209 -3.66 -9.13 8.35
C ILE A 209 -3.12 -9.34 9.77
N ASP A 210 -3.46 -8.41 10.66
CA ASP A 210 -3.33 -8.60 12.10
C ASP A 210 -4.28 -9.73 12.55
N ALA A 211 -3.84 -10.50 13.55
CA ALA A 211 -4.66 -11.62 14.03
C ALA A 211 -5.87 -11.13 14.84
N ASP A 212 -5.79 -9.96 15.48
CA ASP A 212 -6.86 -9.31 16.29
C ASP A 212 -7.56 -10.20 17.33
N GLY A 213 -6.98 -11.34 17.68
CA GLY A 213 -7.59 -12.33 18.55
C GLY A 213 -8.62 -13.26 17.87
N ARG A 214 -8.58 -13.39 16.55
CA ARG A 214 -9.33 -14.40 15.78
C ARG A 214 -8.99 -15.81 16.25
N THR A 215 -9.97 -16.68 16.26
CA THR A 215 -9.80 -18.10 16.58
C THR A 215 -9.01 -18.82 15.49
N GLN A 216 -8.34 -19.93 15.82
CA GLN A 216 -7.60 -20.71 14.82
C GLN A 216 -8.50 -21.14 13.64
N MET A 217 -9.76 -21.50 13.91
CA MET A 217 -10.73 -21.87 12.88
C MET A 217 -11.04 -20.70 11.91
N GLU A 218 -11.12 -19.47 12.41
CA GLU A 218 -11.31 -18.28 11.55
C GLU A 218 -10.06 -18.01 10.72
N LEU A 219 -8.88 -18.14 11.31
CA LEU A 219 -7.60 -17.98 10.61
C LEU A 219 -7.42 -19.02 9.51
N ASP A 220 -7.78 -20.28 9.75
CA ASP A 220 -7.68 -21.36 8.76
C ASP A 220 -8.61 -21.08 7.56
N LYS A 221 -9.84 -20.62 7.79
CA LYS A 221 -10.79 -20.21 6.73
C LYS A 221 -10.29 -19.03 5.89
N LEU A 222 -9.53 -18.12 6.50
CA LEU A 222 -8.90 -17.00 5.78
C LEU A 222 -7.71 -17.49 4.96
N LYS A 223 -6.91 -18.41 5.51
CA LYS A 223 -5.77 -19.01 4.85
C LYS A 223 -6.17 -19.80 3.59
N GLU A 224 -7.30 -20.50 3.60
CA GLU A 224 -7.89 -21.13 2.41
C GLU A 224 -8.15 -20.13 1.26
N LYS A 225 -8.27 -18.84 1.57
CA LYS A 225 -8.51 -17.75 0.61
C LYS A 225 -7.25 -16.93 0.35
N SER A 226 -6.07 -17.47 0.63
CA SER A 226 -4.77 -16.81 0.48
C SER A 226 -4.60 -15.56 1.36
N ILE A 227 -5.33 -15.50 2.47
CA ILE A 227 -5.23 -14.43 3.48
C ILE A 227 -4.53 -15.01 4.71
N HIS A 228 -3.33 -14.54 4.96
CA HIS A 228 -2.49 -14.92 6.07
C HIS A 228 -2.69 -13.96 7.24
N ALA A 229 -2.50 -14.45 8.45
CA ALA A 229 -2.49 -13.62 9.65
C ALA A 229 -1.14 -13.69 10.35
N LEU A 230 -0.80 -12.64 11.08
CA LEU A 230 0.37 -12.63 11.95
C LEU A 230 0.29 -13.73 13.03
N PRO A 231 1.43 -14.26 13.49
CA PRO A 231 1.46 -15.20 14.62
C PRO A 231 1.26 -14.53 15.98
N VAL A 232 1.13 -13.20 15.98
CA VAL A 232 0.84 -12.32 17.11
C VAL A 232 -0.40 -11.50 16.80
N ALA A 233 -1.02 -10.92 17.83
CA ALA A 233 -2.24 -10.13 17.68
C ALA A 233 -2.08 -8.93 16.72
N ILE A 234 -1.00 -8.17 16.87
CA ILE A 234 -0.66 -6.97 16.07
C ILE A 234 0.83 -6.99 15.73
N ILE A 235 1.23 -6.35 14.64
CA ILE A 235 2.62 -6.33 14.16
C ILE A 235 3.61 -5.79 15.20
N GLU A 236 3.22 -4.81 16.02
CA GLU A 236 4.08 -4.23 17.05
C GLU A 236 4.57 -5.28 18.07
N ASN A 237 3.77 -6.31 18.34
CA ASN A 237 4.12 -7.35 19.30
C ASN A 237 5.34 -8.17 18.86
N LEU A 238 5.66 -8.22 17.56
CA LEU A 238 6.88 -8.88 17.11
C LEU A 238 8.15 -8.24 17.69
N PHE A 239 8.13 -6.96 18.03
CA PHE A 239 9.29 -6.30 18.61
C PHE A 239 9.60 -6.75 20.04
N LEU A 240 8.70 -7.53 20.66
CA LEU A 240 8.92 -8.17 21.96
C LEU A 240 9.41 -9.62 21.83
N TYR A 241 9.60 -10.16 20.63
CA TYR A 241 10.31 -11.44 20.47
C TYR A 241 11.77 -11.23 20.87
N PRO A 242 12.35 -12.08 21.73
CA PRO A 242 13.70 -11.86 22.25
C PRO A 242 14.76 -11.61 21.19
N GLU A 243 14.75 -12.37 20.10
CA GLU A 243 15.71 -12.25 19.00
C GLU A 243 15.53 -10.97 18.17
N ILE A 244 14.29 -10.47 18.04
CA ILE A 244 14.01 -9.19 17.36
C ILE A 244 14.42 -8.04 18.28
N ALA A 245 14.09 -8.14 19.57
CA ALA A 245 14.47 -7.16 20.58
C ALA A 245 15.99 -7.05 20.70
N GLU A 246 16.72 -8.16 20.78
CA GLU A 246 18.18 -8.18 20.79
C GLU A 246 18.75 -7.39 19.61
N LYS A 247 18.19 -7.59 18.41
CA LYS A 247 18.63 -6.85 17.22
C LYS A 247 18.37 -5.36 17.34
N LEU A 248 17.25 -4.95 17.94
CA LEU A 248 16.92 -3.55 18.19
C LEU A 248 17.87 -2.92 19.22
N TYR A 249 18.23 -3.63 20.30
CA TYR A 249 19.24 -3.20 21.27
C TYR A 249 20.59 -2.93 20.57
N GLN A 250 21.04 -3.85 19.71
CA GLN A 250 22.26 -3.69 18.93
C GLN A 250 22.18 -2.45 18.01
N ILE A 251 21.05 -2.24 17.34
CA ILE A 251 20.84 -1.09 16.44
C ILE A 251 20.86 0.24 17.20
N THR A 252 20.38 0.29 18.44
CA THR A 252 20.42 1.51 19.27
C THR A 252 21.73 1.70 20.02
N GLY A 253 22.66 0.74 19.93
CA GLY A 253 23.96 0.81 20.59
C GLY A 253 23.92 0.40 22.07
N VAL A 254 22.84 -0.25 22.50
CA VAL A 254 22.75 -0.84 23.84
C VAL A 254 23.36 -2.23 23.78
N THR A 255 24.54 -2.38 24.40
CA THR A 255 25.36 -3.60 24.30
C THR A 255 24.96 -4.72 25.25
N GLU A 256 24.24 -4.40 26.33
CA GLU A 256 23.79 -5.38 27.30
C GLU A 256 22.35 -5.82 26.98
N PHE A 257 22.22 -7.00 26.37
CA PHE A 257 20.93 -7.69 26.23
C PHE A 257 20.99 -9.01 27.01
N ASN A 258 20.06 -9.17 27.95
CA ASN A 258 19.85 -10.44 28.64
C ASN A 258 18.40 -10.87 28.41
N GLU A 259 18.24 -11.96 27.66
CA GLU A 259 16.94 -12.48 27.26
C GLU A 259 15.98 -12.69 28.44
N LYS A 260 16.43 -13.32 29.53
CA LYS A 260 15.57 -13.58 30.70
C LYS A 260 15.10 -12.29 31.37
N VAL A 261 16.00 -11.31 31.49
CA VAL A 261 15.65 -9.99 32.06
C VAL A 261 14.69 -9.25 31.14
N PHE A 262 14.93 -9.31 29.82
CA PHE A 262 14.06 -8.67 28.82
C PHE A 262 12.65 -9.27 28.85
N VAL A 263 12.52 -10.59 28.87
CA VAL A 263 11.22 -11.28 28.92
C VAL A 263 10.40 -10.84 30.14
N VAL A 264 11.02 -10.77 31.33
CA VAL A 264 10.35 -10.27 32.54
C VAL A 264 9.91 -8.82 32.39
N LYS A 265 10.74 -7.96 31.79
CA LYS A 265 10.38 -6.56 31.50
C LYS A 265 9.24 -6.46 30.49
N ALA A 266 9.27 -7.26 29.41
CA ALA A 266 8.26 -7.29 28.37
C ALA A 266 6.89 -7.70 28.93
N ILE A 267 6.83 -8.78 29.72
CA ILE A 267 5.61 -9.20 30.43
C ILE A 267 5.11 -8.07 31.34
N LYS A 268 6.01 -7.42 32.07
CA LYS A 268 5.64 -6.28 32.92
C LYS A 268 5.04 -5.14 32.10
N TRP A 269 5.66 -4.72 30.99
CA TRP A 269 5.15 -3.64 30.14
C TRP A 269 3.78 -3.96 29.56
N LEU A 270 3.55 -5.21 29.14
CA LEU A 270 2.24 -5.67 28.67
C LEU A 270 1.18 -5.58 29.77
N ASN A 271 1.55 -5.81 31.03
CA ASN A 271 0.66 -5.85 32.18
C ASN A 271 0.47 -4.51 32.94
N VAL A 272 1.12 -3.41 32.53
CA VAL A 272 1.09 -2.12 33.25
C VAL A 272 -0.28 -1.44 33.24
N ASP A 273 -1.12 -1.67 32.23
CA ASP A 273 -2.35 -0.91 32.03
C ASP A 273 -3.54 -1.83 31.72
N LEU A 274 -4.19 -2.36 32.77
CA LEU A 274 -5.33 -3.29 32.69
C LEU A 274 -6.59 -2.72 31.99
N ASP A 275 -6.56 -1.44 31.59
CA ASP A 275 -7.61 -0.81 30.78
C ASP A 275 -7.84 -1.51 29.42
N TRP A 276 -6.89 -2.36 29.01
CA TRP A 276 -7.02 -3.24 27.85
C TRP A 276 -8.10 -4.32 28.00
N GLN A 277 -8.49 -4.73 29.23
CA GLN A 277 -9.59 -5.70 29.44
C GLN A 277 -10.93 -5.09 29.01
N THR A 278 -11.18 -3.86 29.45
CA THR A 278 -12.35 -3.07 29.05
C THR A 278 -12.34 -2.80 27.54
N LYS A 279 -11.17 -2.45 26.97
CA LYS A 279 -11.05 -2.25 25.51
C LYS A 279 -11.27 -3.56 24.75
N THR A 280 -10.77 -4.68 25.29
CA THR A 280 -10.90 -5.99 24.65
C THR A 280 -12.34 -6.48 24.63
N ALA A 281 -13.05 -6.32 25.75
CA ALA A 281 -14.47 -6.61 25.82
C ALA A 281 -15.28 -5.69 24.88
N LYS A 282 -14.93 -4.39 24.78
CA LYS A 282 -15.56 -3.49 23.81
C LYS A 282 -15.38 -3.99 22.37
N ASP A 283 -14.17 -4.42 22.01
CA ASP A 283 -13.88 -4.88 20.66
C ASP A 283 -14.51 -6.27 20.37
N LYS A 284 -14.51 -7.20 21.34
CA LYS A 284 -15.24 -8.48 21.22
C LYS A 284 -16.75 -8.24 21.07
N THR A 285 -17.30 -7.29 21.83
CA THR A 285 -18.71 -6.89 21.73
C THR A 285 -19.00 -6.31 20.36
N ARG A 286 -18.19 -5.37 19.85
CA ARG A 286 -18.33 -4.82 18.49
C ARG A 286 -18.29 -5.91 17.44
N TYR A 287 -17.30 -6.80 17.49
CA TYR A 287 -17.18 -7.91 16.54
C TYR A 287 -18.40 -8.84 16.59
N PHE A 288 -18.91 -9.15 17.78
CA PHE A 288 -20.14 -9.92 17.93
C PHE A 288 -21.34 -9.20 17.30
N LEU A 289 -21.54 -7.90 17.58
CA LEU A 289 -22.59 -7.11 16.96
C LEU A 289 -22.46 -7.10 15.44
N ASP A 290 -21.28 -6.80 14.90
CA ASP A 290 -21.03 -6.74 13.46
C ASP A 290 -21.32 -8.11 12.80
N SER A 291 -20.94 -9.20 13.45
CA SER A 291 -21.27 -10.57 13.01
C SER A 291 -22.77 -10.83 12.97
N GLN A 292 -23.54 -10.38 13.97
CA GLN A 292 -25.00 -10.52 13.96
C GLN A 292 -25.65 -9.61 12.90
N ILE A 293 -25.20 -8.36 12.79
CA ILE A 293 -25.69 -7.39 11.80
C ILE A 293 -25.46 -7.92 10.39
N ASN A 294 -24.28 -8.47 10.10
CA ASN A 294 -23.97 -9.03 8.78
C ASN A 294 -24.80 -10.28 8.42
N LYS A 295 -25.41 -10.95 9.41
CA LYS A 295 -26.35 -12.07 9.17
C LYS A 295 -27.77 -11.59 8.85
N LEU A 296 -28.10 -10.32 9.13
CA LEU A 296 -29.39 -9.73 8.76
C LEU A 296 -29.43 -9.55 7.25
N ASN A 297 -30.04 -10.49 6.55
CA ASN A 297 -30.25 -10.41 5.11
C ASN A 297 -31.27 -9.31 4.77
N LYS A 298 -31.07 -8.61 3.64
CA LYS A 298 -31.99 -7.60 3.06
C LYS A 298 -33.40 -8.11 2.69
N LYS A 299 -33.80 -9.32 3.10
CA LYS A 299 -35.15 -9.82 2.80
C LYS A 299 -36.14 -9.19 3.76
N THR A 300 -37.10 -8.49 3.17
CA THR A 300 -38.30 -7.94 3.78
C THR A 300 -38.98 -8.96 4.69
N ASP A 301 -39.44 -8.47 5.85
CA ASP A 301 -39.99 -9.15 7.02
C ASP A 301 -38.96 -9.67 8.04
N PHE A 302 -38.61 -8.81 9.01
CA PHE A 302 -37.90 -9.23 10.21
C PHE A 302 -38.64 -8.78 11.47
N GLU A 303 -39.13 -9.76 12.24
CA GLU A 303 -39.13 -9.65 13.69
C GLU A 303 -37.66 -9.63 14.14
N ILE A 304 -37.17 -8.47 14.57
CA ILE A 304 -35.86 -8.38 15.22
C ILE A 304 -36.03 -8.95 16.62
N ASN A 305 -35.68 -10.21 16.82
CA ASN A 305 -35.50 -10.74 18.16
C ASN A 305 -34.42 -9.90 18.88
N PRO A 306 -34.66 -9.48 20.13
CA PRO A 306 -33.64 -8.78 20.91
C PRO A 306 -32.35 -9.60 20.95
N ILE A 307 -31.24 -9.00 20.52
CA ILE A 307 -29.91 -9.60 20.69
C ILE A 307 -29.50 -9.28 22.13
N GLU A 308 -29.61 -10.26 23.02
CA GLU A 308 -29.09 -10.14 24.38
C GLU A 308 -27.57 -10.35 24.37
N ILE A 309 -26.83 -9.40 24.92
CA ILE A 309 -25.37 -9.45 25.01
C ILE A 309 -24.98 -9.46 26.47
N ASP A 310 -24.45 -10.60 26.92
CA ASP A 310 -23.87 -10.71 28.25
C ASP A 310 -22.43 -10.16 28.26
N ILE A 311 -22.33 -8.83 28.40
CA ILE A 311 -21.05 -8.12 28.51
C ILE A 311 -20.24 -8.64 29.70
N LYS A 312 -20.91 -9.05 30.78
CA LYS A 312 -20.24 -9.57 31.97
C LYS A 312 -19.56 -10.89 31.67
N ASN A 313 -20.24 -11.82 31.01
CA ASN A 313 -19.62 -13.09 30.60
C ASN A 313 -18.44 -12.86 29.63
N ILE A 314 -18.56 -11.94 28.66
CA ILE A 314 -17.44 -11.60 27.75
C ILE A 314 -16.23 -11.05 28.51
N LEU A 315 -16.45 -10.19 29.52
CA LEU A 315 -15.40 -9.67 30.39
C LEU A 315 -14.77 -10.78 31.25
N ASP A 316 -15.59 -11.62 31.87
CA ASP A 316 -15.15 -12.71 32.74
C ASP A 316 -14.33 -13.75 31.96
N GLU A 317 -14.77 -14.12 30.75
CA GLU A 317 -14.03 -15.01 29.84
C GLU A 317 -12.69 -14.40 29.42
N THR A 318 -12.67 -13.11 29.08
CA THR A 318 -11.44 -12.42 28.66
C THR A 318 -10.44 -12.30 29.81
N THR A 319 -10.94 -12.02 31.01
CA THR A 319 -10.12 -11.95 32.23
C THR A 319 -9.55 -13.32 32.57
N SER A 320 -10.39 -14.36 32.53
CA SER A 320 -9.97 -15.74 32.79
C SER A 320 -8.91 -16.21 31.78
N GLN A 321 -9.05 -15.88 30.49
CA GLN A 321 -8.04 -16.19 29.48
C GLN A 321 -6.69 -15.56 29.81
N TRP A 322 -6.68 -14.31 30.26
CA TRP A 322 -5.44 -13.62 30.64
C TRP A 322 -4.84 -14.20 31.91
N ASP A 323 -5.65 -14.41 32.95
CA ASP A 323 -5.19 -14.93 34.24
C ASP A 323 -4.58 -16.33 34.07
N ASN A 324 -5.19 -17.17 33.23
CA ASN A 324 -4.64 -18.46 32.85
C ASN A 324 -3.25 -18.31 32.21
N VAL A 325 -3.06 -17.37 31.28
CA VAL A 325 -1.73 -17.11 30.69
C VAL A 325 -0.75 -16.55 31.73
N MET A 326 -1.21 -15.69 32.64
CA MET A 326 -0.37 -15.14 33.71
C MET A 326 0.06 -16.17 34.74
N SER A 327 -0.70 -17.27 34.90
CA SER A 327 -0.32 -18.41 35.73
C SER A 327 0.71 -19.35 35.10
N GLU A 328 1.07 -19.16 33.83
CA GLU A 328 2.09 -19.97 33.15
C GLU A 328 3.45 -19.89 33.89
N ASP A 329 4.14 -21.00 34.10
CA ASP A 329 5.40 -20.99 34.86
C ASP A 329 6.58 -20.58 33.95
N ASP A 330 6.58 -21.04 32.70
CA ASP A 330 7.60 -20.67 31.73
C ASP A 330 7.39 -19.22 31.25
N SER A 331 8.37 -18.37 31.52
CA SER A 331 8.26 -16.94 31.18
C SER A 331 8.28 -16.67 29.68
N ILE A 332 8.97 -17.49 28.88
CA ILE A 332 9.01 -17.34 27.43
C ILE A 332 7.66 -17.76 26.84
N GLU A 333 7.15 -18.93 27.25
CA GLU A 333 5.83 -19.40 26.82
C GLU A 333 4.72 -18.42 27.23
N LYS A 334 4.79 -17.88 28.45
CA LYS A 334 3.91 -16.81 28.93
C LYS A 334 3.94 -15.61 28.00
N LEU A 335 5.12 -15.09 27.69
CA LEU A 335 5.26 -13.94 26.78
C LEU A 335 4.63 -14.27 25.42
N MET A 336 4.97 -15.40 24.82
CA MET A 336 4.45 -15.80 23.50
C MET A 336 2.92 -15.91 23.47
N LYS A 337 2.31 -16.42 24.55
CA LYS A 337 0.85 -16.44 24.70
C LYS A 337 0.28 -15.04 24.86
N LEU A 338 0.91 -14.16 25.66
CA LEU A 338 0.48 -12.76 25.82
C LEU A 338 0.55 -11.99 24.50
N LEU A 339 1.55 -12.20 23.66
CA LEU A 339 1.69 -11.53 22.36
C LEU A 339 0.60 -11.92 21.36
N LYS A 340 -0.06 -13.07 21.54
CA LYS A 340 -1.25 -13.47 20.76
C LYS A 340 -2.54 -12.83 21.27
N LEU A 341 -2.56 -12.36 22.52
CA LEU A 341 -3.73 -11.75 23.15
C LEU A 341 -3.67 -10.22 23.15
N ASN A 342 -2.49 -9.63 23.26
CA ASN A 342 -2.31 -8.20 23.40
C ASN A 342 -2.59 -7.45 22.08
N ARG A 343 -3.65 -6.66 22.02
CA ARG A 343 -4.04 -5.90 20.81
C ARG A 343 -3.69 -4.42 20.87
N TYR A 344 -2.85 -4.02 21.82
CA TYR A 344 -2.53 -2.61 22.04
C TYR A 344 -1.02 -2.39 22.11
N LYS A 345 -0.60 -1.21 21.65
CA LYS A 345 0.81 -0.84 21.55
C LYS A 345 1.33 0.03 22.70
N HIS A 346 0.65 0.00 23.87
CA HIS A 346 1.01 0.81 25.05
C HIS A 346 2.44 0.54 25.55
N PHE A 347 2.94 -0.69 25.36
CA PHE A 347 4.28 -1.09 25.75
C PHE A 347 5.40 -0.37 24.98
N LEU A 348 5.13 0.16 23.77
CA LEU A 348 6.16 0.74 22.91
C LEU A 348 6.87 1.92 23.57
N SER A 349 6.16 2.72 24.37
CA SER A 349 6.77 3.83 25.11
C SER A 349 7.74 3.36 26.20
N ALA A 350 7.43 2.24 26.86
CA ALA A 350 8.31 1.65 27.86
C ALA A 350 9.53 0.99 27.20
N PHE A 351 9.32 0.28 26.08
CA PHE A 351 10.40 -0.32 25.32
C PHE A 351 11.34 0.74 24.72
N ALA A 352 10.81 1.84 24.18
CA ALA A 352 11.62 2.96 23.69
C ALA A 352 12.57 3.50 24.77
N LYS A 353 12.07 3.74 25.98
CA LYS A 353 12.87 4.23 27.11
C LYS A 353 13.97 3.26 27.51
N GLU A 354 13.66 1.97 27.53
CA GLU A 354 14.61 0.91 27.86
C GLU A 354 15.83 0.92 26.92
N ILE A 355 15.61 1.15 25.63
CA ILE A 355 16.70 1.18 24.63
C ILE A 355 17.24 2.60 24.36
N GLY A 356 17.01 3.55 25.26
CA GLY A 356 17.57 4.90 25.21
C GLY A 356 16.89 5.87 24.24
N LEU A 357 15.67 5.56 23.78
CA LEU A 357 14.89 6.43 22.90
C LEU A 357 13.88 7.28 23.69
N GLN A 358 13.60 8.47 23.17
CA GLN A 358 12.78 9.48 23.87
C GLN A 358 11.29 9.09 23.98
N ASN A 359 10.74 8.44 22.96
CA ASN A 359 9.32 8.12 22.87
C ASN A 359 9.06 7.01 21.85
N GLN A 360 7.81 6.58 21.77
CA GLN A 360 7.33 5.59 20.79
C GLN A 360 7.64 5.97 19.34
N ASN A 361 7.45 7.24 18.94
CA ASN A 361 7.70 7.65 17.55
C ASN A 361 9.17 7.50 17.16
N ALA A 362 10.09 7.74 18.09
CA ALA A 362 11.52 7.53 17.88
C ALA A 362 11.85 6.04 17.68
N LEU A 363 11.18 5.15 18.42
CA LEU A 363 11.30 3.70 18.24
C LEU A 363 10.78 3.25 16.87
N GLU A 364 9.55 3.64 16.51
CA GLU A 364 8.95 3.31 15.21
C GLU A 364 9.83 3.80 14.04
N LEU A 365 10.35 5.04 14.12
CA LEU A 365 11.29 5.58 13.13
C LEU A 365 12.59 4.77 13.06
N ARG A 366 13.15 4.35 14.20
CA ARG A 366 14.39 3.56 14.25
C ARG A 366 14.21 2.19 13.61
N ILE A 367 13.08 1.55 13.84
CA ILE A 367 12.68 0.28 13.23
C ILE A 367 12.59 0.46 11.71
N ILE A 368 11.86 1.47 11.25
CA ILE A 368 11.67 1.75 9.81
C ILE A 368 13.01 2.06 9.11
N GLN A 369 13.88 2.84 9.73
CA GLN A 369 15.20 3.18 9.16
C GLN A 369 16.15 1.98 9.09
N ASN A 370 15.89 0.91 9.84
CA ASN A 370 16.73 -0.29 9.88
C ASN A 370 15.94 -1.54 9.48
N SER A 371 14.87 -1.39 8.68
CA SER A 371 14.02 -2.51 8.25
C SER A 371 14.82 -3.59 7.53
N ASP A 372 15.80 -3.20 6.71
CA ASP A 372 16.70 -4.15 6.02
C ASP A 372 17.49 -5.02 7.00
N LYS A 373 18.00 -4.44 8.10
CA LYS A 373 18.77 -5.17 9.13
C LYS A 373 17.89 -6.08 10.00
N LEU A 374 16.60 -5.75 10.11
CA LEU A 374 15.61 -6.52 10.85
C LEU A 374 14.94 -7.57 9.98
N SER A 375 15.00 -7.43 8.66
CA SER A 375 14.24 -8.22 7.70
C SER A 375 14.44 -9.73 7.86
N GLU A 376 15.67 -10.19 8.08
CA GLU A 376 15.99 -11.61 8.23
C GLU A 376 15.35 -12.21 9.49
N VAL A 377 15.52 -11.54 10.64
CA VAL A 377 14.97 -12.00 11.92
C VAL A 377 13.44 -11.92 11.91
N LEU A 378 12.88 -10.87 11.29
CA LEU A 378 11.44 -10.73 11.11
C LEU A 378 10.86 -11.80 10.18
N LYS A 379 11.55 -12.13 9.08
CA LYS A 379 11.12 -13.17 8.13
C LYS A 379 11.06 -14.55 8.78
N GLY A 380 11.95 -14.84 9.73
CA GLY A 380 11.89 -16.06 10.53
C GLY A 380 10.64 -16.19 11.40
N ASN A 381 10.04 -15.06 11.77
CA ASN A 381 8.90 -14.95 12.68
C ASN A 381 7.59 -14.54 12.00
N LEU A 382 7.59 -14.37 10.68
CA LEU A 382 6.42 -14.00 9.90
C LEU A 382 5.96 -15.17 9.01
N PRO A 383 4.66 -15.24 8.65
CA PRO A 383 4.13 -16.35 7.88
C PRO A 383 4.77 -16.41 6.49
N LYS A 384 5.09 -17.62 6.03
CA LYS A 384 5.46 -17.82 4.63
C LYS A 384 4.21 -17.75 3.74
N ILE A 385 4.25 -16.90 2.73
CA ILE A 385 3.16 -16.66 1.78
C ILE A 385 3.49 -17.38 0.46
N TYR A 386 2.59 -18.21 -0.05
CA TYR A 386 2.82 -19.06 -1.24
C TYR A 386 1.59 -19.23 -2.13
#